data_AF-A0A968Z394-F1
#
_entry.id   AF-A0A968Z394-F1
#
_cell.length_a   1.000
_cell.length_b   1.000
_cell.length_c   1.000
_cell.angle_alpha   90.00
_cell.angle_beta   90.00
_cell.angle_gamma   90.00
#
_symmetry.space_group_name_H-M   'P 1'
#
loop_
_entity.id
_entity.type
_entity.pdbx_description
1 polymer ?
#
loop_
_entity_poly.entity_id
_entity_poly.type
_entity_poly.pdbx_seq_one_letter_code
_entity_poly.pdbx_strand_id
1 'polypeptide(L)'
;FTRSEAANLTATAIVGRAASGSAFGPSPSPRFPLSWLPDTAADVFAPGWDISLHSDTTGTFYAAYGLGSPFPEDSKLCAALNSFWPAAAPDTARTFGNGPTGFPLTDDELGYHPQHPRVLAGEVQSRNGCDGEFGPFFEAITGTNVVNFADRDRSDYVTNALNGLFGLNGLETATADEMIARMEALRFCIQTLPPNNDAVPSTRLWLVTAEKVKDWATWNSKVNPKANSALTGSGYIYIFVVNQPPAGGTPVSDPPTRRRQPIANRFDCHLDRSNLFFSTNGGAFQQRPRP
;
A
#
# COMPACT_ATOMS: atom_id res chain seq x y z
N PHE A 1 -22.95 -23.03 -26.15
CA PHE A 1 -22.69 -22.15 -27.30
C PHE A 1 -21.55 -22.75 -28.09
N THR A 2 -21.80 -23.09 -29.36
CA THR A 2 -20.76 -23.59 -30.26
C THR A 2 -20.09 -22.42 -30.98
N ARG A 3 -18.76 -22.40 -31.12
CA ARG A 3 -18.01 -21.26 -31.71
C ARG A 3 -18.47 -20.85 -33.12
N SER A 4 -19.10 -21.75 -33.86
CA SER A 4 -19.64 -21.50 -35.20
C SER A 4 -21.00 -20.77 -35.20
N GLU A 5 -21.62 -20.57 -34.05
CA GLU A 5 -22.84 -19.76 -33.96
C GLU A 5 -22.53 -18.32 -34.40
N ALA A 6 -23.42 -17.74 -35.22
CA ALA A 6 -23.26 -16.40 -35.75
C ALA A 6 -23.09 -15.31 -34.66
N ALA A 7 -23.57 -15.59 -33.44
CA ALA A 7 -23.36 -14.74 -32.26
C ALA A 7 -21.89 -14.60 -31.85
N ASN A 8 -21.00 -15.50 -32.29
CA ASN A 8 -19.54 -15.45 -32.04
C ASN A 8 -18.75 -14.81 -33.20
N LEU A 9 -19.41 -14.41 -34.30
CA LEU A 9 -18.80 -13.68 -35.43
C LEU A 9 -18.87 -12.16 -35.26
N THR A 10 -19.32 -11.68 -34.09
CA THR A 10 -19.42 -10.27 -33.77
C THR A 10 -18.33 -9.89 -32.77
N ALA A 11 -17.65 -8.78 -33.02
CA ALA A 11 -16.82 -8.14 -32.00
C ALA A 11 -17.74 -7.28 -31.14
N THR A 12 -17.90 -7.64 -29.87
CA THR A 12 -18.63 -6.83 -28.89
C THR A 12 -17.62 -6.12 -28.01
N ALA A 13 -17.60 -4.79 -28.04
CA ALA A 13 -16.85 -3.98 -27.08
C ALA A 13 -17.79 -3.60 -25.92
N ILE A 14 -17.38 -3.91 -24.69
CA ILE A 14 -18.06 -3.39 -23.50
C ILE A 14 -17.44 -2.03 -23.20
N VAL A 15 -18.15 -0.96 -23.56
CA VAL A 15 -17.80 0.40 -23.15
C VAL A 15 -18.49 0.71 -21.82
N GLY A 16 -17.70 0.92 -20.78
CA GLY A 16 -18.20 1.36 -19.48
C GLY A 16 -18.71 2.80 -19.55
N ARG A 17 -19.70 3.16 -18.71
CA ARG A 17 -19.96 4.56 -18.37
C ARG A 17 -19.08 4.94 -17.18
N ALA A 18 -18.80 6.24 -17.00
CA ALA A 18 -18.15 6.71 -15.78
C ALA A 18 -18.90 6.19 -14.55
N ALA A 19 -18.15 5.66 -13.58
CA ALA A 19 -18.70 5.15 -12.35
C ALA A 19 -19.58 6.23 -11.69
N SER A 20 -20.83 5.86 -11.38
CA SER A 20 -21.82 6.77 -10.77
C SER A 20 -22.49 6.06 -9.60
N GLY A 21 -22.55 6.71 -8.43
CA GLY A 21 -23.14 6.17 -7.21
C GLY A 21 -22.76 7.00 -6.00
N SER A 22 -23.49 6.86 -4.89
CA SER A 22 -23.26 7.62 -3.65
C SER A 22 -21.88 7.37 -3.01
N ALA A 23 -21.25 6.22 -3.30
CA ALA A 23 -19.87 5.91 -2.90
C ALA A 23 -18.82 6.73 -3.69
N PHE A 24 -19.19 7.27 -4.85
CA PHE A 24 -18.35 8.11 -5.67
C PHE A 24 -18.70 9.58 -5.40
N GLY A 25 -18.26 10.11 -4.25
CA GLY A 25 -18.45 11.52 -3.89
C GLY A 25 -18.02 12.50 -5.00
N PRO A 26 -18.46 13.78 -4.96
CA PRO A 26 -18.12 14.78 -5.96
C PRO A 26 -16.61 14.88 -6.09
N SER A 27 -16.07 14.38 -7.21
CA SER A 27 -14.64 14.39 -7.46
C SER A 27 -14.26 15.73 -8.07
N PRO A 28 -13.26 16.45 -7.54
CA PRO A 28 -12.82 17.74 -8.07
C PRO A 28 -12.10 17.65 -9.43
N SER A 29 -11.82 16.44 -9.91
CA SER A 29 -11.31 16.16 -11.26
C SER A 29 -12.19 15.09 -11.91
N PRO A 30 -12.40 15.10 -13.23
CA PRO A 30 -12.87 13.90 -13.91
C PRO A 30 -11.94 12.74 -13.50
N ARG A 31 -12.52 11.73 -12.85
CA ARG A 31 -11.84 10.45 -12.62
C ARG A 31 -11.61 9.88 -14.01
N PHE A 32 -10.45 10.13 -14.60
CA PHE A 32 -10.18 9.69 -15.97
C PHE A 32 -10.18 8.15 -15.96
N PRO A 33 -11.13 7.50 -16.65
CA PRO A 33 -10.84 6.16 -17.12
C PRO A 33 -9.66 6.32 -18.09
N LEU A 34 -8.59 5.57 -17.86
CA LEU A 34 -7.40 5.60 -18.71
C LEU A 34 -7.76 5.30 -20.18
N SER A 35 -8.79 4.47 -20.39
CA SER A 35 -9.47 4.25 -21.67
C SER A 35 -10.84 3.60 -21.42
N TRP A 36 -11.69 3.64 -22.44
CA TRP A 36 -12.95 2.88 -22.52
C TRP A 36 -12.82 1.66 -23.44
N LEU A 37 -11.60 1.41 -23.92
CA LEU A 37 -11.23 0.33 -24.78
C LEU A 37 -10.39 -0.68 -23.97
N PRO A 38 -10.35 -1.96 -24.39
CA PRO A 38 -9.55 -2.98 -23.71
C PRO A 38 -8.03 -2.76 -23.84
N ASP A 39 -7.59 -1.73 -24.56
CA ASP A 39 -6.17 -1.38 -24.69
C ASP A 39 -5.54 -0.86 -23.39
N THR A 40 -6.36 -0.51 -22.40
CA THR A 40 -5.89 -0.25 -21.02
C THR A 40 -6.16 -1.40 -20.05
N ALA A 41 -6.71 -2.52 -20.52
CA ALA A 41 -6.86 -3.70 -19.69
C ALA A 41 -5.49 -4.36 -19.45
N ALA A 42 -5.42 -5.15 -18.39
CA ALA A 42 -4.28 -6.00 -18.11
C ALA A 42 -3.95 -6.95 -19.30
N ASP A 43 -2.76 -6.81 -19.91
CA ASP A 43 -2.25 -7.78 -20.91
C ASP A 43 -1.48 -8.97 -20.27
N VAL A 44 -1.55 -9.09 -18.94
CA VAL A 44 -0.98 -10.22 -18.19
C VAL A 44 -2.11 -11.02 -17.57
N PHE A 45 -2.17 -12.31 -17.88
CA PHE A 45 -3.21 -13.22 -17.41
C PHE A 45 -2.66 -14.15 -16.31
N ALA A 46 -2.93 -13.80 -15.04
CA ALA A 46 -2.55 -14.62 -13.89
C ALA A 46 -3.58 -14.58 -12.72
N PRO A 47 -4.86 -14.96 -12.93
CA PRO A 47 -5.49 -15.47 -14.16
C PRO A 47 -5.98 -14.36 -15.10
N GLY A 48 -5.89 -13.10 -14.68
CA GLY A 48 -6.35 -11.91 -15.39
C GLY A 48 -6.76 -10.84 -14.37
N TRP A 49 -7.13 -9.64 -14.83
CA TRP A 49 -7.76 -8.62 -13.97
C TRP A 49 -9.13 -8.23 -14.52
N ASP A 50 -9.15 -7.59 -15.69
CA ASP A 50 -10.38 -7.21 -16.38
C ASP A 50 -11.03 -8.42 -17.07
N ILE A 51 -10.20 -9.33 -17.57
CA ILE A 51 -10.61 -10.55 -18.25
C ILE A 51 -9.56 -11.64 -18.05
N SER A 52 -9.99 -12.91 -18.08
CA SER A 52 -9.12 -14.08 -17.99
C SER A 52 -9.04 -14.81 -19.34
N LEU A 53 -8.16 -15.81 -19.43
CA LEU A 53 -8.09 -16.75 -20.54
C LEU A 53 -8.64 -18.11 -20.12
N HIS A 54 -9.45 -18.70 -20.99
CA HIS A 54 -9.87 -20.09 -20.90
C HIS A 54 -9.49 -20.82 -22.18
N SER A 55 -9.27 -22.14 -22.10
CA SER A 55 -9.00 -22.96 -23.27
C SER A 55 -9.88 -24.20 -23.25
N ASP A 56 -10.41 -24.55 -24.42
CA ASP A 56 -11.11 -25.80 -24.67
C ASP A 56 -10.49 -26.55 -25.86
N THR A 57 -11.14 -27.62 -26.31
CA THR A 57 -10.67 -28.43 -27.46
C THR A 57 -10.62 -27.66 -28.79
N THR A 58 -11.24 -26.49 -28.86
CA THR A 58 -11.28 -25.59 -30.02
C THR A 58 -10.28 -24.44 -29.92
N GLY A 59 -9.62 -24.25 -28.78
CA GLY A 59 -8.55 -23.28 -28.56
C GLY A 59 -8.84 -22.29 -27.43
N THR A 60 -7.98 -21.28 -27.32
CA THR A 60 -8.03 -20.27 -26.25
C THR A 60 -9.00 -19.15 -26.59
N PHE A 61 -9.69 -18.60 -25.58
CA PHE A 61 -10.58 -17.45 -25.68
C PHE A 61 -10.61 -16.66 -24.36
N TYR A 62 -11.10 -15.43 -24.44
CA TYR A 62 -11.29 -14.58 -23.26
C TYR A 62 -12.54 -14.97 -22.47
N ALA A 63 -12.42 -15.02 -21.14
CA ALA A 63 -13.51 -15.38 -20.24
C ALA A 63 -13.44 -14.58 -18.93
N ALA A 64 -14.57 -14.11 -18.42
CA ALA A 64 -14.63 -13.43 -17.12
C ALA A 64 -14.73 -14.42 -15.94
N TYR A 65 -15.27 -15.62 -16.17
CA TYR A 65 -15.45 -16.63 -15.10
C TYR A 65 -14.13 -17.29 -14.64
N GLY A 66 -13.01 -16.98 -15.29
CA GLY A 66 -11.68 -17.42 -14.86
C GLY A 66 -11.01 -16.46 -13.86
N LEU A 67 -11.61 -15.28 -13.62
CA LEU A 67 -11.12 -14.32 -12.63
C LEU A 67 -11.41 -14.80 -11.20
N GLY A 68 -10.70 -14.24 -10.21
CA GLY A 68 -10.98 -14.56 -8.83
C GLY A 68 -12.34 -14.02 -8.39
N SER A 69 -13.09 -14.85 -7.68
CA SER A 69 -14.45 -14.55 -7.22
C SER A 69 -14.62 -14.97 -5.75
N PRO A 70 -15.18 -14.09 -4.89
CA PRO A 70 -15.62 -12.74 -5.20
C PRO A 70 -14.41 -11.80 -5.42
N PHE A 71 -14.57 -10.79 -6.29
CA PHE A 71 -13.50 -9.88 -6.67
C PHE A 71 -12.70 -9.25 -5.50
N PRO A 72 -13.31 -8.85 -4.37
CA PRO A 72 -12.55 -8.35 -3.23
C PRO A 72 -11.53 -9.35 -2.65
N GLU A 73 -11.81 -10.65 -2.70
CA GLU A 73 -10.85 -11.68 -2.25
C GLU A 73 -9.67 -11.79 -3.23
N ASP A 74 -9.93 -11.70 -4.54
CA ASP A 74 -8.88 -11.70 -5.56
C ASP A 74 -8.01 -10.43 -5.48
N SER A 75 -8.62 -9.29 -5.15
CA SER A 75 -7.90 -8.04 -4.89
C SER A 75 -6.96 -8.19 -3.71
N LYS A 76 -7.36 -8.90 -2.64
CA LYS A 76 -6.48 -9.23 -1.50
C LYS A 76 -5.28 -10.06 -1.93
N LEU A 77 -5.49 -11.08 -2.77
CA LEU A 77 -4.42 -11.95 -3.26
C LEU A 77 -3.44 -11.20 -4.18
N CYS A 78 -3.94 -10.39 -5.11
CA CYS A 78 -3.13 -9.57 -6.00
C CYS A 78 -2.31 -8.51 -5.22
N ALA A 79 -2.91 -7.94 -4.17
CA ALA A 79 -2.27 -7.00 -3.27
C ALA A 79 -1.17 -7.67 -2.42
N ALA A 80 -1.38 -8.93 -2.02
CA ALA A 80 -0.40 -9.73 -1.29
C ALA A 80 0.80 -10.16 -2.15
N LEU A 81 0.65 -10.16 -3.48
CA LEU A 81 1.73 -10.39 -4.44
C LEU A 81 2.49 -9.10 -4.81
N ASN A 82 2.71 -8.21 -3.82
CA ASN A 82 3.46 -6.96 -3.96
C ASN A 82 2.87 -6.00 -5.02
N SER A 83 1.55 -5.77 -4.99
CA SER A 83 0.85 -4.97 -6.00
C SER A 83 0.93 -5.56 -7.40
N PHE A 84 0.48 -6.80 -7.62
CA PHE A 84 0.47 -7.36 -8.98
C PHE A 84 -0.34 -6.47 -9.94
N TRP A 85 -1.39 -5.81 -9.44
CA TRP A 85 -2.15 -4.75 -10.11
C TRP A 85 -2.22 -3.49 -9.25
N PRO A 86 -1.19 -2.61 -9.23
CA PRO A 86 -1.07 -1.54 -8.23
C PRO A 86 -2.22 -0.52 -8.22
N ALA A 87 -2.88 -0.33 -9.36
CA ALA A 87 -3.99 0.60 -9.50
C ALA A 87 -5.26 0.14 -8.76
N ALA A 88 -5.38 -1.15 -8.45
CA ALA A 88 -6.63 -1.71 -7.94
C ALA A 88 -6.45 -2.77 -6.83
N ALA A 89 -5.23 -3.30 -6.68
CA ALA A 89 -4.80 -4.18 -5.62
C ALA A 89 -3.46 -3.68 -5.06
N PRO A 90 -3.46 -2.60 -4.27
CA PRO A 90 -2.25 -1.95 -3.79
C PRO A 90 -1.54 -2.77 -2.69
N ASP A 91 -0.23 -2.58 -2.53
CA ASP A 91 0.66 -3.39 -1.68
C ASP A 91 0.18 -3.58 -0.25
N THR A 92 0.10 -4.83 0.21
CA THR A 92 -0.31 -5.15 1.60
C THR A 92 0.84 -5.59 2.51
N ALA A 93 2.09 -5.59 2.03
CA ALA A 93 3.23 -6.03 2.81
C ALA A 93 3.37 -5.20 4.10
N ARG A 94 3.06 -3.89 4.00
CA ARG A 94 2.96 -3.00 5.16
C ARG A 94 1.80 -3.36 6.09
N THR A 95 0.58 -3.45 5.55
CA THR A 95 -0.66 -3.71 6.29
C THR A 95 -0.58 -4.95 7.18
N PHE A 96 0.02 -6.04 6.65
CA PHE A 96 0.09 -7.33 7.33
C PHE A 96 1.48 -7.67 7.89
N GLY A 97 2.48 -6.79 7.73
CA GLY A 97 3.85 -7.05 8.16
C GLY A 97 4.48 -8.28 7.54
N ASN A 98 4.14 -8.59 6.28
CA ASN A 98 4.55 -9.81 5.61
C ASN A 98 5.39 -9.51 4.37
N GLY A 99 6.68 -9.79 4.45
CA GLY A 99 7.60 -9.65 3.33
C GLY A 99 8.06 -8.21 3.05
N PRO A 100 8.91 -8.03 2.04
CA PRO A 100 9.40 -6.72 1.63
C PRO A 100 8.30 -5.90 0.95
N THR A 101 8.30 -4.59 1.18
CA THR A 101 7.37 -3.67 0.52
C THR A 101 7.69 -3.50 -0.96
N GLY A 102 6.77 -3.90 -1.83
CA GLY A 102 6.89 -3.75 -3.29
C GLY A 102 6.52 -2.36 -3.79
N PHE A 103 5.51 -1.75 -3.18
CA PHE A 103 5.10 -0.37 -3.42
C PHE A 103 4.77 0.32 -2.08
N PRO A 104 5.50 1.37 -1.66
CA PRO A 104 5.26 2.01 -0.38
C PRO A 104 4.07 2.94 -0.48
N LEU A 105 2.88 2.37 -0.28
CA LEU A 105 1.68 3.15 0.03
C LEU A 105 1.97 4.06 1.20
N THR A 106 1.39 5.25 1.22
CA THR A 106 1.51 6.19 2.32
C THR A 106 0.57 5.84 3.47
N ASP A 107 0.82 6.38 4.66
CA ASP A 107 -0.07 6.20 5.81
C ASP A 107 -1.43 6.86 5.58
N ASP A 108 -1.47 7.90 4.75
CA ASP A 108 -2.72 8.48 4.26
C ASP A 108 -3.50 7.45 3.42
N GLU A 109 -2.85 6.75 2.49
CA GLU A 109 -3.48 5.73 1.64
C GLU A 109 -3.92 4.48 2.43
N LEU A 110 -3.07 3.98 3.34
CA LEU A 110 -3.35 2.83 4.23
C LEU A 110 -4.26 3.15 5.41
N GLY A 111 -4.53 4.43 5.66
CA GLY A 111 -5.40 4.88 6.72
C GLY A 111 -4.76 4.91 8.10
N TYR A 112 -5.30 5.80 8.95
CA TYR A 112 -4.87 5.99 10.32
C TYR A 112 -5.87 5.39 11.30
N HIS A 113 -5.41 4.40 12.07
CA HIS A 113 -6.18 3.79 13.16
C HIS A 113 -6.55 4.83 14.25
N PRO A 114 -7.68 4.70 14.97
CA PRO A 114 -8.06 5.67 16.01
C PRO A 114 -7.00 5.83 17.12
N GLN A 115 -6.24 4.78 17.39
CA GLN A 115 -5.14 4.74 18.35
C GLN A 115 -3.77 5.06 17.73
N HIS A 116 -3.73 5.45 16.45
CA HIS A 116 -2.50 5.87 15.80
C HIS A 116 -1.91 7.10 16.50
N PRO A 117 -0.59 7.18 16.77
CA PRO A 117 0.00 8.29 17.51
C PRO A 117 -0.32 9.68 16.93
N ARG A 118 -0.32 9.82 15.60
CA ARG A 118 -0.71 11.07 14.92
C ARG A 118 -2.19 11.43 15.07
N VAL A 119 -3.08 10.44 15.20
CA VAL A 119 -4.50 10.67 15.49
C VAL A 119 -4.66 11.14 16.92
N LEU A 120 -4.01 10.45 17.87
CA LEU A 120 -4.02 10.83 19.29
C LEU A 120 -3.41 12.22 19.52
N ALA A 121 -2.40 12.60 18.73
CA ALA A 121 -1.79 13.93 18.75
C ALA A 121 -2.63 15.02 18.04
N GLY A 122 -3.75 14.64 17.39
CA GLY A 122 -4.61 15.57 16.64
C GLY A 122 -3.99 16.11 15.35
N GLU A 123 -2.96 15.45 14.80
CA GLU A 123 -2.30 15.86 13.55
C GLU A 123 -3.02 15.40 12.29
N VAL A 124 -3.72 14.25 12.39
CA VAL A 124 -4.49 13.64 11.30
C VAL A 124 -5.79 13.09 11.86
N GLN A 125 -6.77 12.89 10.97
CA GLN A 125 -8.02 12.23 11.33
C GLN A 125 -7.90 10.71 11.15
N SER A 126 -8.58 9.95 12.00
CA SER A 126 -8.72 8.52 11.78
C SER A 126 -9.53 8.27 10.51
N ARG A 127 -9.06 7.34 9.68
CA ARG A 127 -9.74 6.88 8.47
C ARG A 127 -9.23 5.52 8.06
N ASN A 128 -10.11 4.70 7.49
CA ASN A 128 -9.73 3.41 6.93
C ASN A 128 -8.84 3.61 5.69
N GLY A 129 -8.03 2.60 5.40
CA GLY A 129 -7.23 2.44 4.20
C GLY A 129 -8.09 2.10 2.99
N CYS A 130 -7.44 2.02 1.83
CA CYS A 130 -8.10 1.74 0.55
C CYS A 130 -8.84 0.40 0.53
N ASP A 131 -8.41 -0.56 1.35
CA ASP A 131 -8.95 -1.91 1.50
C ASP A 131 -9.91 -2.06 2.69
N GLY A 132 -10.23 -0.95 3.36
CA GLY A 132 -11.06 -0.93 4.57
C GLY A 132 -10.33 -1.30 5.86
N GLU A 133 -9.04 -1.68 5.82
CA GLU A 133 -8.23 -1.93 7.01
C GLU A 133 -7.60 -0.64 7.55
N PHE A 134 -6.79 -0.73 8.60
CA PHE A 134 -5.90 0.37 9.00
C PHE A 134 -4.45 -0.08 8.88
N GLY A 135 -3.60 0.84 8.40
CA GLY A 135 -2.16 0.64 8.32
C GLY A 135 -1.49 0.29 9.66
N PRO A 136 -0.24 -0.18 9.60
CA PRO A 136 0.53 -0.47 10.80
C PRO A 136 0.93 0.82 11.53
N PHE A 137 1.08 0.77 12.84
CA PHE A 137 1.53 1.92 13.62
C PHE A 137 2.31 1.52 14.87
N PHE A 138 3.18 2.40 15.33
CA PHE A 138 3.87 2.22 16.61
C PHE A 138 2.88 2.43 17.75
N GLU A 139 2.75 1.42 18.62
CA GLU A 139 1.90 1.48 19.80
C GLU A 139 2.79 1.51 21.05
N ALA A 140 2.57 2.50 21.90
CA ALA A 140 3.30 2.62 23.16
C ALA A 140 2.68 1.67 24.20
N ILE A 141 3.40 0.58 24.51
CA ILE A 141 3.06 -0.32 25.62
C ILE A 141 4.18 -0.20 26.65
N THR A 142 3.81 -0.12 27.93
CA THR A 142 4.77 0.04 29.03
C THR A 142 5.92 -0.97 28.92
N GLY A 143 7.13 -0.46 28.69
CA GLY A 143 8.36 -1.26 28.64
C GLY A 143 8.67 -1.95 27.30
N THR A 144 7.81 -1.87 26.28
CA THR A 144 8.04 -2.56 25.00
C THR A 144 7.60 -1.71 23.81
N ASN A 145 8.52 -1.47 22.87
CA ASN A 145 8.18 -0.93 21.56
C ASN A 145 7.53 -2.03 20.73
N VAL A 146 6.28 -1.81 20.32
CA VAL A 146 5.55 -2.74 19.46
C VAL A 146 4.99 -2.02 18.24
N VAL A 147 4.79 -2.77 17.17
CA VAL A 147 4.02 -2.33 16.01
C VAL A 147 2.69 -3.05 16.03
N ASN A 148 1.62 -2.28 15.93
CA ASN A 148 0.26 -2.75 15.82
C ASN A 148 -0.16 -2.78 14.34
N PHE A 149 -0.61 -3.92 13.84
CA PHE A 149 -0.92 -4.14 12.42
C PHE A 149 -2.13 -5.06 12.26
N ALA A 150 -2.71 -5.10 11.06
CA ALA A 150 -3.89 -5.91 10.79
C ALA A 150 -3.55 -7.42 10.81
N ASP A 151 -4.46 -8.24 11.32
CA ASP A 151 -4.32 -9.70 11.23
C ASP A 151 -4.79 -10.18 9.86
N ARG A 152 -3.85 -10.60 9.00
CA ARG A 152 -4.13 -11.07 7.65
C ARG A 152 -5.19 -12.18 7.59
N ASP A 153 -5.19 -13.06 8.59
CA ASP A 153 -6.08 -14.22 8.64
C ASP A 153 -7.48 -13.85 9.18
N ARG A 154 -7.69 -12.59 9.56
CA ARG A 154 -8.96 -12.02 10.06
C ARG A 154 -9.41 -10.78 9.32
N SER A 155 -8.60 -10.23 8.42
CA SER A 155 -9.00 -9.19 7.48
C SER A 155 -9.92 -9.76 6.40
N ASP A 156 -11.19 -9.38 6.47
CA ASP A 156 -12.24 -9.84 5.54
C ASP A 156 -12.59 -8.72 4.55
N TYR A 157 -11.98 -8.82 3.36
CA TYR A 157 -12.16 -7.86 2.30
C TYR A 157 -13.58 -7.89 1.71
N VAL A 158 -14.27 -9.03 1.77
CA VAL A 158 -15.65 -9.14 1.31
C VAL A 158 -16.56 -8.36 2.25
N THR A 159 -16.43 -8.56 3.55
CA THR A 159 -17.20 -7.82 4.56
C THR A 159 -16.88 -6.32 4.49
N ASN A 160 -15.61 -5.94 4.37
CA ASN A 160 -15.22 -4.53 4.19
C ASN A 160 -15.86 -3.91 2.93
N ALA A 161 -15.87 -4.63 1.81
CA ALA A 161 -16.50 -4.18 0.57
C ALA A 161 -18.02 -4.04 0.70
N LEU A 162 -18.70 -5.02 1.31
CA LEU A 162 -20.15 -4.98 1.55
C LEU A 162 -20.56 -3.83 2.48
N ASN A 163 -19.70 -3.47 3.42
CA ASN A 163 -19.89 -2.32 4.31
C ASN A 163 -19.49 -0.98 3.68
N GLY A 164 -19.03 -0.97 2.41
CA GLY A 164 -18.62 0.24 1.71
C GLY A 164 -17.35 0.88 2.26
N LEU A 165 -16.46 0.09 2.87
CA LEU A 165 -15.21 0.57 3.48
C LEU A 165 -14.05 0.66 2.47
N PHE A 166 -14.21 0.11 1.27
CA PHE A 166 -13.22 0.23 0.20
C PHE A 166 -13.19 1.65 -0.36
N GLY A 167 -11.99 2.14 -0.64
CA GLY A 167 -11.76 3.49 -1.13
C GLY A 167 -10.52 3.58 -1.99
N LEU A 168 -10.39 4.66 -2.76
CA LEU A 168 -9.19 4.92 -3.56
C LEU A 168 -8.11 5.65 -2.74
N ASN A 169 -8.53 6.39 -1.71
CA ASN A 169 -7.65 7.03 -0.71
C ASN A 169 -6.47 7.85 -1.31
N GLY A 170 -6.65 8.45 -2.48
CA GLY A 170 -5.63 9.25 -3.16
C GLY A 170 -4.83 8.48 -4.21
N LEU A 171 -4.94 7.14 -4.26
CA LEU A 171 -4.30 6.30 -5.27
C LEU A 171 -4.74 6.65 -6.69
N GLU A 172 -5.97 7.15 -6.85
CA GLU A 172 -6.50 7.62 -8.14
C GLU A 172 -5.79 8.88 -8.67
N THR A 173 -5.01 9.55 -7.82
CA THR A 173 -4.22 10.73 -8.18
C THR A 173 -2.72 10.46 -8.21
N ALA A 174 -2.30 9.23 -7.90
CA ALA A 174 -0.89 8.86 -7.91
C ALA A 174 -0.38 8.82 -9.36
N THR A 175 0.63 9.63 -9.66
CA THR A 175 1.28 9.67 -10.96
C THR A 175 2.43 8.66 -11.04
N ALA A 176 2.86 8.31 -12.26
CA ALA A 176 4.06 7.51 -12.46
C ALA A 176 5.30 8.14 -11.79
N ASP A 177 5.45 9.46 -11.88
CA ASP A 177 6.54 10.20 -11.23
C ASP A 177 6.51 10.02 -9.70
N GLU A 178 5.33 10.09 -9.08
CA GLU A 178 5.18 9.84 -7.65
C GLU A 178 5.55 8.40 -7.29
N MET A 179 5.10 7.43 -8.09
CA MET A 179 5.43 6.02 -7.86
C MET A 179 6.95 5.77 -7.97
N ILE A 180 7.60 6.33 -8.98
CA ILE A 180 9.05 6.25 -9.17
C ILE A 180 9.77 6.90 -8.00
N ALA A 181 9.39 8.11 -7.61
CA ALA A 181 10.03 8.85 -6.51
C ALA A 181 9.95 8.09 -5.18
N ARG A 182 8.80 7.47 -4.88
CA ARG A 182 8.59 6.59 -3.73
C ARG A 182 9.50 5.37 -3.76
N MET A 183 9.62 4.70 -4.90
CA MET A 183 10.47 3.53 -5.04
C MET A 183 11.96 3.86 -4.97
N GLU A 184 12.38 5.00 -5.53
CA GLU A 184 13.75 5.50 -5.41
C GLU A 184 14.10 5.85 -3.97
N ALA A 185 13.19 6.53 -3.26
CA ALA A 185 13.32 6.79 -1.83
C ALA A 185 13.47 5.48 -1.03
N LEU A 186 12.61 4.50 -1.29
CA LEU A 186 12.60 3.21 -0.61
C LEU A 186 13.91 2.45 -0.82
N ARG A 187 14.36 2.36 -2.09
CA ARG A 187 15.63 1.74 -2.46
C ARG A 187 16.81 2.41 -1.76
N PHE A 188 16.84 3.74 -1.76
CA PHE A 188 17.93 4.50 -1.15
C PHE A 188 18.00 4.31 0.36
N CYS A 189 16.86 4.27 1.04
CA CYS A 189 16.76 3.93 2.46
C CYS A 189 17.30 2.52 2.73
N ILE A 190 16.78 1.50 2.04
CA ILE A 190 17.17 0.10 2.26
C ILE A 190 18.65 -0.14 1.97
N GLN A 191 19.21 0.49 0.93
CA GLN A 191 20.65 0.41 0.66
C GLN A 191 21.52 1.10 1.72
N THR A 192 20.95 2.06 2.46
CA THR A 192 21.69 2.83 3.48
C THR A 192 21.58 2.24 4.87
N LEU A 193 20.43 1.72 5.23
CA LEU A 193 20.17 1.17 6.55
C LEU A 193 20.89 -0.17 6.75
N PRO A 194 21.21 -0.55 8.00
CA PRO A 194 21.71 -1.89 8.30
C PRO A 194 20.68 -3.00 7.98
N PRO A 195 21.09 -4.11 7.33
CA PRO A 195 22.43 -4.37 6.80
C PRO A 195 22.74 -3.49 5.59
N ASN A 196 23.91 -2.83 5.58
CA ASN A 196 24.25 -1.90 4.52
C ASN A 196 24.25 -2.58 3.13
N ASN A 197 23.84 -1.85 2.10
CA ASN A 197 23.70 -2.33 0.72
C ASN A 197 22.69 -3.50 0.56
N ASP A 198 21.65 -3.53 1.39
CA ASP A 198 20.53 -4.45 1.20
C ASP A 198 19.73 -4.11 -0.07
N ALA A 199 18.90 -5.04 -0.51
CA ALA A 199 18.04 -4.90 -1.68
C ALA A 199 16.57 -5.06 -1.29
N VAL A 200 15.71 -4.24 -1.92
CA VAL A 200 14.25 -4.26 -1.67
C VAL A 200 13.66 -5.67 -1.68
N PRO A 201 13.93 -6.54 -2.68
CA PRO A 201 13.28 -7.85 -2.74
C PRO A 201 13.71 -8.86 -1.64
N SER A 202 14.84 -8.62 -0.98
CA SER A 202 15.41 -9.54 0.02
C SER A 202 15.50 -8.96 1.42
N THR A 203 15.08 -7.70 1.59
CA THR A 203 15.27 -7.02 2.87
C THR A 203 14.42 -7.62 3.97
N ARG A 204 14.97 -7.62 5.18
CA ARG A 204 14.24 -7.96 6.42
C ARG A 204 13.62 -6.74 7.09
N LEU A 205 13.82 -5.55 6.52
CA LEU A 205 13.26 -4.31 7.01
C LEU A 205 11.77 -4.23 6.66
N TRP A 206 10.93 -4.16 7.68
CA TRP A 206 9.50 -3.93 7.52
C TRP A 206 9.21 -2.43 7.58
N LEU A 207 8.62 -1.86 6.53
CA LEU A 207 8.22 -0.45 6.47
C LEU A 207 6.91 -0.20 7.24
N VAL A 208 7.00 0.47 8.38
CA VAL A 208 5.88 0.73 9.30
C VAL A 208 5.26 2.10 9.07
N THR A 209 6.04 3.13 8.78
CA THR A 209 5.54 4.48 8.50
C THR A 209 5.99 4.92 7.13
N ALA A 210 5.07 5.45 6.32
CA ALA A 210 5.39 6.07 5.05
C ALA A 210 4.61 7.37 4.86
N GLU A 211 5.28 8.50 5.06
CA GLU A 211 4.66 9.82 4.95
C GLU A 211 5.22 10.56 3.74
N LYS A 212 4.33 11.20 2.98
CA LYS A 212 4.71 12.17 1.97
C LYS A 212 4.80 13.56 2.61
N VAL A 213 5.98 14.15 2.55
CA VAL A 213 6.19 15.54 2.95
C VAL A 213 6.05 16.42 1.73
N LYS A 214 4.98 17.23 1.67
CA LYS A 214 4.77 18.18 0.56
C LYS A 214 5.84 19.27 0.54
N ASP A 215 6.17 19.80 1.72
CA ASP A 215 7.24 20.77 1.90
C ASP A 215 7.81 20.69 3.32
N TRP A 216 9.10 20.39 3.42
CA TRP A 216 9.87 20.33 4.66
C TRP A 216 9.96 21.67 5.40
N ALA A 217 9.68 22.81 4.76
CA ALA A 217 9.61 24.11 5.43
C ALA A 217 8.35 24.24 6.30
N THR A 218 7.27 23.55 5.93
CA THR A 218 5.97 23.60 6.63
C THR A 218 5.67 22.35 7.46
N TRP A 219 6.50 21.32 7.34
CA TRP A 219 6.35 20.09 8.10
C TRP A 219 6.55 20.30 9.60
N ASN A 220 5.52 20.01 10.39
CA ASN A 220 5.46 20.32 11.83
C ASN A 220 4.87 19.17 12.67
N SER A 221 4.95 17.92 12.19
CA SER A 221 4.52 16.75 12.97
C SER A 221 5.35 16.63 14.25
N LYS A 222 4.69 16.48 15.39
CA LYS A 222 5.29 16.19 16.69
C LYS A 222 5.62 14.70 16.83
N VAL A 223 4.84 13.84 16.19
CA VAL A 223 5.06 12.38 16.19
C VAL A 223 6.23 12.00 15.29
N ASN A 224 6.30 12.59 14.09
CA ASN A 224 7.35 12.35 13.10
C ASN A 224 8.08 13.67 12.80
N PRO A 225 8.87 14.21 13.76
CA PRO A 225 9.50 15.51 13.61
C PRO A 225 10.54 15.53 12.49
N LYS A 226 10.75 16.70 11.89
CA LYS A 226 11.80 16.91 10.89
C LYS A 226 13.17 16.54 11.46
N ALA A 227 13.87 15.60 10.82
CA ALA A 227 15.15 15.08 11.29
C ALA A 227 16.27 16.13 11.31
N ASN A 228 16.28 17.03 10.32
CA ASN A 228 17.32 18.04 10.19
C ASN A 228 16.81 19.27 9.41
N SER A 229 17.28 20.47 9.76
CA SER A 229 16.88 21.72 9.09
C SER A 229 17.33 21.80 7.63
N ALA A 230 18.36 21.05 7.23
CA ALA A 230 18.84 20.98 5.85
C ALA A 230 17.87 20.26 4.88
N LEU A 231 16.86 19.55 5.39
CA LEU A 231 15.80 19.00 4.55
C LEU A 231 14.94 20.14 3.96
N THR A 232 14.77 20.17 2.65
CA THR A 232 14.07 21.25 1.93
C THR A 232 13.12 20.71 0.86
N GLY A 233 12.08 21.48 0.51
CA GLY A 233 11.13 21.09 -0.53
C GLY A 233 10.36 19.81 -0.17
N SER A 234 9.92 19.07 -1.18
CA SER A 234 9.18 17.81 -0.98
C SER A 234 10.08 16.64 -0.65
N GLY A 235 9.53 15.63 0.03
CA GLY A 235 10.27 14.45 0.42
C GLY A 235 9.41 13.38 1.08
N TYR A 236 10.07 12.47 1.81
CA TYR A 236 9.41 11.34 2.47
C TYR A 236 9.98 11.07 3.86
N ILE A 237 9.13 10.52 4.73
CA ILE A 237 9.55 9.89 5.99
C ILE A 237 9.22 8.41 5.89
N TYR A 238 10.24 7.57 5.93
CA TYR A 238 10.12 6.11 5.98
C TYR A 238 10.70 5.60 7.29
N ILE A 239 9.88 4.90 8.08
CA ILE A 239 10.34 4.28 9.33
C ILE A 239 10.22 2.77 9.20
N PHE A 240 11.36 2.10 9.33
CA PHE A 240 11.49 0.66 9.23
C PHE A 240 11.69 0.03 10.61
N VAL A 241 11.34 -1.24 10.71
CA VAL A 241 11.65 -2.05 11.90
C VAL A 241 12.22 -3.41 11.51
N VAL A 242 12.92 -4.02 12.46
CA VAL A 242 13.22 -5.45 12.45
C VAL A 242 12.43 -6.09 13.58
N ASN A 243 11.68 -7.14 13.26
CA ASN A 243 10.85 -7.85 14.24
C ASN A 243 11.71 -8.62 15.27
N GLN A 244 11.29 -8.61 16.54
CA GLN A 244 11.81 -9.59 17.50
C GLN A 244 11.22 -10.97 17.20
N PRO A 245 12.03 -12.04 17.17
CA PRO A 245 11.52 -13.40 17.09
C PRO A 245 10.70 -13.78 18.34
N PRO A 246 9.63 -14.58 18.20
CA PRO A 246 9.06 -15.08 16.95
C PRO A 246 8.30 -13.99 16.19
N ALA A 247 8.37 -14.04 14.85
CA ALA A 247 7.58 -13.18 13.99
C ALA A 247 6.10 -13.63 13.98
N GLY A 248 5.19 -12.69 13.76
CA GLY A 248 3.76 -12.93 13.64
C GLY A 248 2.94 -12.23 14.71
N GLY A 249 3.56 -11.68 15.76
CA GLY A 249 2.88 -10.88 16.78
C GLY A 249 1.80 -11.60 17.61
N THR A 250 1.30 -10.93 18.64
CA THR A 250 0.23 -11.42 19.52
C THR A 250 -1.10 -10.71 19.23
N PRO A 251 -2.24 -11.41 19.29
CA PRO A 251 -3.55 -10.79 19.15
C PRO A 251 -3.80 -9.63 20.13
N VAL A 252 -4.47 -8.58 19.67
CA VAL A 252 -4.77 -7.36 20.46
C VAL A 252 -6.17 -7.38 21.07
N SER A 253 -7.11 -8.08 20.45
CA SER A 253 -8.52 -8.08 20.80
C SER A 253 -9.15 -9.45 20.59
N ASP A 254 -10.40 -9.60 21.04
CA ASP A 254 -11.30 -10.69 20.68
C ASP A 254 -12.58 -10.09 20.06
N PRO A 255 -12.86 -10.29 18.75
CA PRO A 255 -12.07 -11.09 17.80
C PRO A 255 -10.70 -10.46 17.47
N PRO A 256 -9.70 -11.28 17.10
CA PRO A 256 -8.32 -10.84 16.91
C PRO A 256 -8.08 -10.22 15.54
N THR A 257 -8.72 -9.07 15.27
CA THR A 257 -8.58 -8.36 13.98
C THR A 257 -7.24 -7.65 13.82
N ARG A 258 -6.50 -7.45 14.92
CA ARG A 258 -5.17 -6.82 14.92
C ARG A 258 -4.18 -7.59 15.79
N ARG A 259 -2.90 -7.42 15.47
CA ARG A 259 -1.77 -8.05 16.15
C ARG A 259 -0.73 -7.03 16.59
N ARG A 260 0.04 -7.35 17.62
CA ARG A 260 1.18 -6.58 18.13
C ARG A 260 2.47 -7.35 17.94
N GLN A 261 3.42 -6.77 17.23
CA GLN A 261 4.75 -7.34 17.03
C GLN A 261 5.80 -6.52 17.79
N PRO A 262 6.48 -7.11 18.80
CA PRO A 262 7.65 -6.49 19.40
C PRO A 262 8.78 -6.29 18.39
N ILE A 263 9.50 -5.17 18.49
CA ILE A 263 10.56 -4.79 17.55
C ILE A 263 11.95 -4.83 18.19
N ALA A 264 12.93 -5.31 17.43
CA ALA A 264 14.32 -5.43 17.84
C ALA A 264 15.09 -4.15 17.51
N ASN A 265 14.81 -3.61 16.32
CA ASN A 265 15.40 -2.37 15.84
C ASN A 265 14.34 -1.51 15.18
N ARG A 266 14.54 -0.20 15.26
CA ARG A 266 13.82 0.84 14.54
C ARG A 266 14.84 1.65 13.74
N PHE A 267 14.49 2.00 12.52
CA PHE A 267 15.29 2.84 11.65
C PHE A 267 14.42 3.93 11.04
N ASP A 268 14.82 5.18 11.23
CA ASP A 268 14.08 6.33 10.72
C ASP A 268 14.85 6.91 9.54
N CYS A 269 14.18 7.14 8.41
CA CYS A 269 14.74 7.77 7.22
C CYS A 269 13.89 8.97 6.81
N HIS A 270 14.51 10.14 6.81
CA HIS A 270 13.89 11.40 6.39
C HIS A 270 14.67 11.93 5.21
N LEU A 271 14.02 12.08 4.07
CA LEU A 271 14.70 12.41 2.83
C LEU A 271 14.00 13.53 2.07
N ASP A 272 14.79 14.36 1.42
CA ASP A 272 14.36 15.26 0.36
C ASP A 272 14.99 14.81 -0.97
N ARG A 273 14.99 15.67 -1.99
CA ARG A 273 15.59 15.36 -3.30
C ARG A 273 17.11 15.08 -3.22
N SER A 274 17.83 15.71 -2.31
CA SER A 274 19.30 15.76 -2.30
C SER A 274 19.93 15.09 -1.09
N ASN A 275 19.16 14.82 -0.04
CA ASN A 275 19.65 14.35 1.25
C ASN A 275 18.77 13.23 1.80
N LEU A 276 19.43 12.29 2.46
CA LEU A 276 18.84 11.37 3.43
C LEU A 276 19.44 11.68 4.80
N PHE A 277 18.58 11.78 5.81
CA PHE A 277 18.94 11.72 7.21
C PHE A 277 18.37 10.44 7.79
N PHE A 278 19.23 9.59 8.36
CA PHE A 278 18.79 8.34 8.95
C PHE A 278 19.27 8.15 10.39
N SER A 279 18.50 7.46 11.21
CA SER A 279 18.88 7.11 12.57
C SER A 279 18.53 5.66 12.90
N THR A 280 19.20 5.12 13.93
CA THR A 280 18.95 3.76 14.44
C THR A 280 18.52 3.88 15.89
N ASN A 281 17.40 3.25 16.25
CA ASN A 281 16.87 3.16 17.61
C ASN A 281 16.75 4.53 18.33
N GLY A 282 16.37 5.58 17.59
CA GLY A 282 16.26 6.94 18.13
C GLY A 282 17.59 7.63 18.43
N GLY A 283 18.70 7.10 17.91
CA GLY A 283 20.01 7.75 17.99
C GLY A 283 20.08 9.04 17.14
N ALA A 284 21.26 9.67 17.14
CA ALA A 284 21.48 10.86 16.33
C ALA A 284 21.33 10.57 14.82
N PHE A 285 20.70 11.49 14.10
CA PHE A 285 20.58 11.40 12.66
C PHE A 285 21.93 11.59 11.97
N GLN A 286 22.21 10.71 11.00
CA GLN A 286 23.37 10.75 10.13
C GLN A 286 22.94 11.18 8.73
N GLN A 287 23.76 12.01 8.07
CA GLN A 287 23.47 12.50 6.72
C GLN A 287 24.13 11.62 5.67
N ARG A 288 23.39 11.32 4.60
CA ARG A 288 23.90 10.73 3.36
C ARG A 288 23.35 11.51 2.16
N PRO A 289 24.21 12.12 1.32
CA PRO A 289 23.77 12.76 0.08
C PRO A 289 23.10 11.76 -0.86
N ARG A 290 22.05 12.19 -1.55
CA ARG A 290 21.39 11.44 -2.62
C ARG A 290 21.98 11.85 -3.97
N PRO A 291 22.26 10.88 -4.86
CA PRO A 291 22.76 11.17 -6.21
C PRO A 291 21.71 11.85 -7.09
#